data_AF-T1BB65-F1
#
_entry.id   AF-T1BB65-F1
#
_cell.length_a   1.000
_cell.length_b   1.000
_cell.length_c   1.000
_cell.angle_alpha   90.00
_cell.angle_beta   90.00
_cell.angle_gamma   90.00
#
_symmetry.space_group_name_H-M   'P 1'
#
loop_
_entity.id
_entity.type
_entity.pdbx_description
1 polymer ?
#
loop_
_entity_poly.entity_id
_entity_poly.type
_entity_poly.pdbx_seq_one_letter_code
_entity_poly.pdbx_strand_id
1 'polypeptide(L)'
;MPTVDSGIFSEAVRTFWGVRGDQGVHQGGTGRKDAGRRTEVTGGRHMNGFIETVSSLLKDSGVPPSTIFVRKGGVVLPGFFRATKQWDLLVVDETGLKAVIEFKAIVG
;
A
#
# COMPACT_ATOMS: atom_id res chain seq x y z
N MET A 1 14.11 -16.32 14.31
CA MET A 1 13.41 -15.16 13.72
C MET A 1 14.47 -14.22 13.19
N PRO A 2 14.47 -13.87 11.89
CA PRO A 2 15.38 -12.85 11.39
C PRO A 2 15.12 -11.54 12.13
N THR A 3 16.20 -10.84 12.50
CA THR A 3 16.13 -9.50 13.08
C THR A 3 15.75 -8.52 11.98
N VAL A 4 14.63 -7.81 12.16
CA VAL A 4 14.21 -6.75 11.23
C VAL A 4 15.02 -5.49 11.54
N ASP A 5 15.68 -4.94 10.51
CA ASP A 5 16.41 -3.68 10.63
C ASP A 5 15.46 -2.53 11.05
N SER A 6 15.87 -1.72 12.04
CA SER A 6 15.04 -0.63 12.55
C SER A 6 14.74 0.47 11.51
N GLY A 7 15.57 0.57 10.47
CA GLY A 7 15.47 1.52 9.38
C GLY A 7 14.83 0.95 8.11
N ILE A 8 14.26 -0.26 8.14
CA ILE A 8 13.72 -0.95 6.95
C ILE A 8 12.69 -0.13 6.14
N PHE A 9 11.99 0.81 6.80
CA PHE A 9 11.01 1.70 6.17
C PHE A 9 11.54 3.09 5.79
N SER A 10 12.83 3.39 5.98
CA SER A 10 13.37 4.75 5.78
C SER A 10 13.13 5.26 4.36
N GLU A 11 13.36 4.43 3.34
CA GLU A 11 13.08 4.77 1.94
C GLU A 11 11.58 4.92 1.65
N ALA A 12 10.75 4.06 2.24
CA ALA A 12 9.29 4.16 2.12
C ALA A 12 8.77 5.48 2.71
N VAL A 13 9.30 5.90 3.85
CA VAL A 13 8.97 7.20 4.49
C VAL A 13 9.43 8.37 3.61
N ARG A 14 10.65 8.33 3.06
CA ARG A 14 11.14 9.37 2.14
C ARG A 14 10.26 9.49 0.91
N THR A 15 9.93 8.36 0.29
CA THR A 15 9.06 8.29 -0.89
C THR A 15 7.66 8.81 -0.57
N PHE A 16 7.10 8.43 0.58
CA PHE A 16 5.78 8.88 1.02
C PHE A 16 5.71 10.42 1.09
N TRP A 17 6.67 11.05 1.76
CA TRP A 17 6.70 12.51 1.90
C TRP A 17 7.06 13.22 0.59
N GLY A 18 7.97 12.67 -0.22
CA GLY A 18 8.30 13.22 -1.54
C GLY A 18 7.08 13.25 -2.47
N VAL A 19 6.40 12.10 -2.62
CA VAL A 19 5.20 11.99 -3.46
C VAL A 19 4.08 12.91 -2.98
N ARG A 20 3.91 13.08 -1.65
CA ARG A 20 2.91 13.98 -1.09
C ARG A 20 3.26 15.45 -1.28
N GLY A 21 4.54 15.81 -1.13
CA GLY A 21 5.04 17.16 -1.38
C GLY A 21 4.81 17.60 -2.82
N ASP A 22 5.16 16.75 -3.79
CA ASP A 22 4.97 17.01 -5.22
C ASP A 22 3.48 17.19 -5.57
N GLN A 23 2.59 16.39 -4.97
CA GLN A 23 1.14 16.52 -5.16
C GLN A 23 0.58 17.85 -4.64
N GLY A 24 1.11 18.35 -3.52
CA GLY A 24 0.74 19.66 -2.97
C GLY A 24 1.17 20.82 -3.88
N VAL A 25 2.34 20.72 -4.51
CA VAL A 25 2.84 21.73 -5.46
C VAL A 25 2.02 21.74 -6.76
N HIS A 26 1.67 20.56 -7.30
CA HIS A 26 0.91 20.46 -8.55
C HIS A 26 -0.55 20.91 -8.42
N GLN A 27 -1.18 20.80 -7.24
CA GLN A 27 -2.53 21.34 -7.02
C GLN A 27 -2.58 22.88 -6.96
N GLY A 28 -1.46 23.55 -6.70
CA GLY A 28 -1.37 25.02 -6.69
C GLY A 28 -1.38 25.67 -8.07
N GLY A 29 -1.02 24.93 -9.14
CA GLY A 29 -0.83 25.47 -10.49
C GLY A 29 -2.03 25.39 -11.43
N THR A 30 -3.03 24.56 -11.12
CA THR A 30 -4.23 24.39 -11.97
C THR A 30 -5.48 24.79 -11.19
N GLY A 31 -6.03 25.96 -11.50
CA GLY A 31 -7.13 26.63 -10.78
C GLY A 31 -8.47 25.88 -10.73
N ARG A 32 -8.55 24.78 -9.99
CA ARG A 32 -9.81 24.24 -9.43
C ARG A 32 -9.65 24.04 -7.94
N LYS A 33 -9.87 25.12 -7.19
CA LYS A 33 -9.82 25.18 -5.72
C LYS A 33 -10.92 24.35 -5.02
N ASP A 34 -11.90 23.79 -5.74
CA ASP A 34 -13.11 23.17 -5.15
C ASP A 34 -13.33 21.68 -5.47
N ALA A 35 -12.29 20.95 -5.87
CA ALA A 35 -12.31 19.49 -5.74
C ALA A 35 -11.47 19.15 -4.51
N GLY A 36 -12.12 19.04 -3.34
CA GLY A 36 -11.45 18.85 -2.05
C GLY A 36 -10.37 17.76 -2.09
N ARG A 37 -9.45 17.83 -1.11
CA ARG A 37 -8.20 17.05 -0.88
C ARG A 37 -8.24 15.52 -1.15
N ARG A 38 -9.38 14.95 -1.55
CA ARG A 38 -9.58 13.58 -2.05
C ARG A 38 -8.71 13.20 -3.25
N THR A 39 -8.26 14.13 -4.09
CA THR A 39 -7.39 13.81 -5.23
C THR A 39 -5.96 13.42 -4.83
N GLU A 40 -5.50 13.79 -3.63
CA GLU A 40 -4.23 13.30 -3.06
C GLU A 40 -4.33 11.83 -2.63
N VAL A 41 -5.54 11.39 -2.29
CA VAL A 41 -5.84 10.05 -1.74
C VAL A 41 -6.06 9.02 -2.85
N THR A 42 -6.49 9.44 -4.04
CA THR A 42 -6.84 8.52 -5.13
C THR A 42 -5.64 8.02 -5.94
N GLY A 43 -4.46 8.63 -5.77
CA GLY A 43 -3.25 8.19 -6.44
C GLY A 43 -2.60 6.94 -5.83
N GLY A 44 -2.77 6.70 -4.52
CA GLY A 44 -2.23 5.55 -3.77
C GLY A 44 -0.70 5.39 -3.76
N ARG A 45 0.04 6.07 -4.65
CA ARG A 45 1.46 5.83 -4.91
C ARG A 45 2.36 6.14 -3.71
N HIS A 46 1.95 7.04 -2.82
CA HIS A 46 2.72 7.37 -1.63
C HIS A 46 2.85 6.15 -0.68
N MET A 47 1.92 5.19 -0.72
CA MET A 47 2.00 3.95 0.09
C MET A 47 2.78 2.81 -0.58
N ASN A 48 3.16 2.94 -1.85
CA ASN A 48 3.80 1.84 -2.60
C ASN A 48 5.08 1.34 -1.92
N GLY A 49 5.91 2.26 -1.42
CA GLY A 49 7.14 1.90 -0.72
C GLY A 49 6.88 0.98 0.48
N PHE A 50 5.82 1.21 1.25
CA PHE A 50 5.47 0.34 2.38
C PHE A 50 5.00 -1.04 1.93
N ILE A 51 4.18 -1.10 0.87
CA ILE A 51 3.71 -2.37 0.29
C ILE A 51 4.90 -3.21 -0.21
N GLU A 52 5.85 -2.57 -0.87
CA GLU A 52 7.05 -3.22 -1.42
C GLU A 52 8.00 -3.69 -0.31
N THR A 53 8.22 -2.88 0.73
CA THR A 53 9.01 -3.27 1.90
C THR A 53 8.41 -4.48 2.61
N VAL A 54 7.09 -4.46 2.89
CA VAL A 54 6.42 -5.59 3.54
C VAL A 54 6.42 -6.84 2.66
N SER A 55 6.19 -6.70 1.35
CA SER A 55 6.28 -7.82 0.40
C SER A 55 7.67 -8.44 0.39
N SER A 56 8.73 -7.63 0.47
CA SER A 56 10.12 -8.11 0.54
C SER A 56 10.39 -8.84 1.85
N LEU A 57 9.96 -8.26 2.98
CA LEU A 57 10.09 -8.91 4.29
C LEU A 57 9.40 -10.27 4.36
N LEU A 58 8.23 -10.42 3.75
CA LEU A 58 7.53 -11.71 3.65
C LEU A 58 8.36 -12.74 2.88
N LYS A 59 8.95 -12.35 1.74
CA LYS A 59 9.82 -13.23 0.93
C LYS A 59 11.06 -13.63 1.71
N ASP A 60 11.72 -12.67 2.36
CA ASP A 60 12.92 -12.90 3.17
C ASP A 60 12.63 -13.79 4.39
N SER A 61 11.38 -13.78 4.86
CA SER A 61 10.89 -14.66 5.93
C SER A 61 10.49 -16.06 5.45
N GLY A 62 10.66 -16.36 4.16
CA GLY A 62 10.38 -17.68 3.57
C GLY A 62 8.97 -17.85 3.00
N VAL A 63 8.16 -16.79 2.91
CA VAL A 63 6.85 -16.86 2.24
C VAL A 63 7.08 -16.97 0.72
N PRO A 64 6.56 -18.01 0.04
CA PRO A 64 6.77 -18.16 -1.39
C PRO A 64 6.24 -16.95 -2.18
N PRO A 65 7.01 -16.38 -3.13
CA PRO A 65 6.54 -15.23 -3.91
C PRO A 65 5.22 -15.48 -4.66
N SER A 66 4.95 -16.72 -5.05
CA SER A 66 3.72 -17.15 -5.73
C SER A 66 2.46 -17.08 -4.86
N THR A 67 2.62 -17.00 -3.53
CA THR A 67 1.49 -16.88 -2.59
C THR A 67 1.24 -15.44 -2.17
N ILE A 68 2.10 -14.50 -2.57
CA ILE A 68 2.00 -13.07 -2.24
C ILE A 68 1.36 -12.30 -3.40
N PHE A 69 0.18 -11.75 -3.17
CA PHE A 69 -0.56 -10.98 -4.17
C PHE A 69 -0.59 -9.51 -3.79
N VAL A 70 -0.16 -8.66 -4.73
CA VAL A 70 -0.20 -7.19 -4.62
C VAL A 70 -0.83 -6.61 -5.88
N ARG A 71 -1.45 -5.42 -5.78
CA ARG A 71 -2.06 -4.65 -6.89
C ARG A 71 -3.31 -5.27 -7.54
N LYS A 72 -4.00 -4.44 -8.34
CA LYS A 72 -5.32 -4.70 -8.94
C LYS A 72 -5.36 -6.00 -9.76
N GLY A 73 -6.25 -6.91 -9.39
CA GLY A 73 -6.53 -8.16 -10.10
C GLY A 73 -6.41 -9.40 -9.20
N GLY A 74 -5.35 -9.49 -8.40
CA GLY A 74 -5.07 -10.64 -7.52
C GLY A 74 -5.47 -10.45 -6.05
N VAL A 75 -6.01 -9.29 -5.68
CA VAL A 75 -6.27 -8.88 -4.29
C VAL A 75 -7.76 -8.68 -3.97
N VAL A 76 -8.64 -9.30 -4.75
CA VAL A 76 -10.09 -9.15 -4.60
C VAL A 76 -10.65 -10.30 -3.78
N LEU A 77 -11.21 -9.98 -2.60
CA LEU A 77 -11.93 -10.95 -1.76
C LEU A 77 -13.36 -10.46 -1.48
N PRO A 78 -14.29 -11.36 -1.11
CA PRO A 78 -15.59 -10.95 -0.59
C PRO A 78 -15.46 -10.00 0.60
N GLY A 79 -16.34 -9.01 0.68
CA GLY A 79 -16.43 -8.08 1.81
C GLY A 79 -17.72 -8.28 2.59
N PHE A 80 -17.74 -7.87 3.86
CA PHE A 80 -18.94 -7.92 4.69
C PHE A 80 -19.98 -6.87 4.26
N PHE A 81 -19.55 -5.61 4.08
CA PHE A 81 -20.43 -4.49 3.71
C PHE A 81 -20.56 -4.25 2.20
N ARG A 82 -19.81 -5.02 1.38
CA ARG A 82 -19.80 -4.89 -0.08
C ARG A 82 -19.42 -6.24 -0.70
N ALA A 83 -19.99 -6.58 -1.86
CA ALA A 83 -19.79 -7.87 -2.51
C ALA A 83 -18.30 -8.21 -2.73
N THR A 84 -17.46 -7.21 -3.05
CA THR A 84 -16.01 -7.40 -3.17
C THR A 84 -15.23 -6.24 -2.57
N LYS A 85 -14.04 -6.55 -2.05
CA LYS A 85 -13.04 -5.60 -1.57
C LYS A 85 -11.70 -5.89 -2.23
N GLN A 86 -11.09 -4.84 -2.78
CA GLN A 86 -9.68 -4.84 -3.15
C GLN A 86 -8.86 -4.52 -1.90
N TRP A 87 -7.94 -5.41 -1.55
CA TRP A 87 -6.96 -5.24 -0.48
C TRP A 87 -5.62 -4.79 -1.07
N ASP A 88 -4.70 -4.31 -0.24
CA ASP A 88 -3.39 -3.85 -0.75
C ASP A 88 -2.41 -5.02 -0.94
N LEU A 89 -2.44 -5.99 -0.01
CA LEU A 89 -1.63 -7.21 -0.06
C LEU A 89 -2.41 -8.39 0.52
N LEU A 90 -2.34 -9.54 -0.16
CA LEU A 90 -2.82 -10.83 0.34
C LEU A 90 -1.68 -11.85 0.38
N VAL A 91 -1.77 -12.78 1.33
CA VAL A 91 -1.00 -14.03 1.30
C VAL A 91 -1.99 -15.19 1.25
N VAL A 92 -1.98 -15.97 0.17
CA VAL A 92 -2.88 -17.10 -0.05
C VAL A 92 -2.08 -18.28 -0.61
N ASP A 93 -2.18 -19.43 0.06
CA ASP A 93 -1.60 -20.69 -0.40
C ASP A 93 -2.70 -21.74 -0.66
N GLU A 94 -2.32 -22.97 -0.98
CA GLU A 94 -3.23 -24.07 -1.27
C GLU A 94 -4.16 -24.44 -0.11
N THR A 95 -3.79 -24.09 1.13
CA THR A 95 -4.59 -24.33 2.33
C THR A 95 -5.46 -23.12 2.69
N GLY A 96 -5.37 -22.03 1.92
CA GLY A 96 -6.26 -20.87 1.99
C GLY A 96 -5.58 -19.55 2.36
N LEU A 97 -6.40 -18.62 2.86
CA LEU A 97 -5.98 -17.25 3.20
C LEU A 97 -5.12 -17.24 4.47
N LYS A 98 -3.92 -16.65 4.40
CA LYS A 98 -2.96 -16.55 5.51
C LYS A 98 -2.87 -15.15 6.09
N ALA A 99 -2.89 -14.14 5.22
CA ALA A 99 -2.83 -12.75 5.64
C ALA A 99 -3.59 -11.82 4.69
N VAL A 100 -4.13 -10.76 5.27
CA VAL A 100 -4.73 -9.63 4.57
C VAL A 100 -4.13 -8.37 5.17
N ILE A 101 -3.50 -7.54 4.34
CA ILE A 101 -2.88 -6.29 4.80
C ILE A 101 -3.49 -5.13 4.04
N GLU A 102 -3.94 -4.13 4.79
CA GLU A 102 -4.45 -2.86 4.30
C GLU A 102 -3.59 -1.74 4.87
N PHE A 103 -3.08 -0.90 4.01
CA PHE A 103 -2.26 0.24 4.38
C PHE A 103 -3.15 1.48 4.48
N LYS A 104 -2.96 2.24 5.56
CA LYS A 104 -3.67 3.50 5.80
C LYS A 104 -2.67 4.59 6.18
N ALA A 105 -2.77 5.70 5.49
CA ALA A 105 -2.16 6.95 5.92
C ALA A 105 -3.19 7.73 6.73
N ILE A 106 -2.92 7.96 8.02
CA ILE A 106 -3.73 8.84 8.88
C ILE A 106 -2.89 10.08 9.15
N VAL A 107 -2.89 10.98 8.19
CA VAL A 107 -2.18 12.26 8.25
C VAL A 107 -3.13 13.34 7.75
N GLY A 108 -3.25 14.45 8.50
CA GLY A 108 -4.29 15.49 8.33
C GLY A 108 -4.19 16.34 7.07
#